data_AF-A0A4V2ZWT3-F1
#
_entry.id   AF-A0A4V2ZWT3-F1
#
_cell.length_a   1.000
_cell.length_b   1.000
_cell.length_c   1.000
_cell.angle_alpha   90.00
_cell.angle_beta   90.00
_cell.angle_gamma   90.00
#
_symmetry.space_group_name_H-M   'P 1'
#
loop_
_entity.id
_entity.type
_entity.pdbx_description
1 polymer ?
#
loop_
_entity_poly.entity_id
_entity_poly.type
_entity_poly.pdbx_seq_one_letter_code
_entity_poly.pdbx_strand_id
1 'polypeptide(L)'
;MNPTTLHGIRSNPLFATLVKRRRRYIAWLTAITLIPYCGFIVLVGFAPALLAIRLSADSIVNIGWPIGVALIVGSWCLTGLYVRRANGEFDALTAQILAGAKS
;
A
#
# COMPACT_ATOMS: atom_id res chain seq x y z
N MET A 1 -18.83 25.22 17.75
CA MET A 1 -18.77 24.22 16.65
C MET A 1 -20.13 23.53 16.59
N ASN A 2 -20.95 23.81 15.57
CA ASN A 2 -22.38 23.47 15.57
C ASN A 2 -22.62 22.00 15.13
N PRO A 3 -23.24 21.14 15.95
CA PRO A 3 -23.39 19.69 15.68
C PRO A 3 -24.37 19.36 14.52
N THR A 4 -25.04 20.36 13.95
CA THR A 4 -26.04 20.21 12.88
C THR A 4 -25.46 20.17 11.46
N THR A 5 -24.16 20.44 11.28
CA THR A 5 -23.50 20.41 9.95
C THR A 5 -23.06 19.01 9.50
N LEU A 6 -23.10 18.00 10.40
CA LEU A 6 -22.64 16.63 10.11
C LEU A 6 -23.62 15.81 9.26
N HIS A 7 -24.92 16.15 9.28
CA HIS A 7 -25.95 15.36 8.59
C HIS A 7 -26.08 15.66 7.09
N GLY A 8 -25.82 16.88 6.64
CA GLY A 8 -25.93 17.27 5.21
C GLY A 8 -24.74 16.82 4.34
N ILE A 9 -23.60 16.47 4.94
CA ILE A 9 -22.38 16.09 4.21
C ILE A 9 -22.35 14.58 3.92
N ARG A 10 -22.95 13.75 4.78
CA ARG A 10 -23.04 12.28 4.59
C ARG A 10 -23.99 11.86 3.47
N SER A 11 -24.98 12.68 3.13
CA SER A 11 -25.94 12.43 2.05
C SER A 11 -25.45 12.90 0.68
N ASN A 12 -24.27 13.53 0.61
CA ASN A 12 -23.75 14.05 -0.65
C ASN A 12 -23.16 12.90 -1.49
N PRO A 13 -23.67 12.60 -2.69
CA PRO A 13 -23.23 11.46 -3.51
C PRO A 13 -21.75 11.52 -3.89
N LEU A 14 -21.14 12.72 -3.86
CA LEU A 14 -19.70 12.93 -4.01
C LEU A 14 -18.89 12.32 -2.85
N PHE A 15 -19.39 12.39 -1.61
CA PHE A 15 -18.72 11.82 -0.45
C PHE A 15 -18.69 10.29 -0.50
N ALA A 16 -19.80 9.67 -0.92
CA ALA A 16 -19.88 8.21 -1.10
C ALA A 16 -18.94 7.69 -2.21
N THR A 17 -18.77 8.45 -3.29
CA THR A 17 -17.84 8.09 -4.38
C THR A 17 -16.38 8.27 -3.99
N LEU A 18 -16.03 9.30 -3.23
CA LEU A 18 -14.69 9.50 -2.67
C LEU A 18 -14.31 8.38 -1.69
N VAL A 19 -15.21 8.03 -0.77
CA VAL A 19 -15.00 6.93 0.18
C VAL A 19 -14.83 5.59 -0.55
N LYS A 20 -15.63 5.30 -1.58
CA LYS A 20 -15.47 4.07 -2.39
C LYS A 20 -14.11 4.02 -3.10
N ARG A 21 -13.65 5.13 -3.69
CA ARG A 21 -12.34 5.19 -4.37
C ARG A 21 -11.19 4.98 -3.39
N ARG A 22 -11.22 5.66 -2.24
CA ARG A 22 -10.21 5.53 -1.19
C ARG A 22 -10.17 4.12 -0.61
N ARG A 23 -11.34 3.53 -0.34
CA ARG A 23 -11.45 2.16 0.19
C ARG A 23 -10.94 1.11 -0.81
N ARG A 24 -11.24 1.25 -2.11
CA ARG A 24 -10.68 0.36 -3.15
C ARG A 24 -9.17 0.49 -3.24
N TYR A 25 -8.63 1.70 -3.14
CA TYR A 25 -7.18 1.91 -3.19
C TYR A 25 -6.45 1.31 -1.98
N ILE A 26 -6.96 1.54 -0.78
CA ILE A 26 -6.43 0.93 0.45
C ILE A 26 -6.55 -0.60 0.38
N ALA A 27 -7.69 -1.14 -0.05
CA ALA A 27 -7.87 -2.58 -0.21
C ALA A 27 -6.87 -3.20 -1.20
N TRP A 28 -6.57 -2.53 -2.32
CA TRP A 28 -5.56 -2.97 -3.28
C TRP A 28 -4.14 -2.98 -2.68
N LEU A 29 -3.76 -1.91 -1.97
CA LEU A 29 -2.49 -1.86 -1.27
C LEU A 29 -2.36 -2.97 -0.23
N THR A 30 -3.39 -3.15 0.60
CA THR A 30 -3.42 -4.22 1.60
C THR A 30 -3.29 -5.58 0.93
N ALA A 31 -4.01 -5.84 -0.17
CA ALA A 31 -3.92 -7.10 -0.89
C ALA A 31 -2.51 -7.34 -1.47
N ILE A 32 -1.88 -6.32 -2.09
CA ILE A 32 -0.53 -6.44 -2.63
C ILE A 32 0.52 -6.65 -1.53
N THR A 33 0.33 -6.13 -0.32
CA THR A 33 1.23 -6.45 0.81
C THR A 33 0.96 -7.85 1.36
N LEU A 34 -0.32 -8.21 1.54
CA LEU A 34 -0.72 -9.42 2.26
C LEU A 34 -0.50 -10.69 1.43
N ILE A 35 -0.85 -10.67 0.13
CA ILE A 35 -0.78 -11.87 -0.73
C ILE A 35 0.66 -12.40 -0.84
N PRO A 36 1.68 -11.60 -1.16
CA PRO A 36 3.05 -12.09 -1.24
C PRO A 36 3.59 -12.54 0.11
N TYR A 37 3.23 -11.85 1.19
CA TYR A 37 3.65 -12.21 2.54
C TYR A 37 3.08 -13.55 3.00
N CYS A 38 1.75 -13.73 2.87
CA CYS A 38 1.10 -15.00 3.17
C CYS A 38 1.61 -16.12 2.25
N GLY A 39 1.77 -15.85 0.96
CA GLY A 39 2.33 -16.81 0.00
C GLY A 39 3.75 -17.25 0.39
N PHE A 40 4.60 -16.32 0.82
CA PHE A 40 5.93 -16.62 1.29
C PHE A 40 5.93 -17.48 2.57
N ILE A 41 5.10 -17.14 3.56
CA ILE A 41 4.97 -17.93 4.79
C ILE A 41 4.50 -19.36 4.48
N VAL A 42 3.51 -19.51 3.61
CA VAL A 42 3.03 -20.84 3.18
C VAL A 42 4.16 -21.61 2.47
N LEU A 43 4.90 -20.95 1.57
CA LEU A 43 6.01 -21.59 0.86
C LEU A 43 7.13 -22.04 1.82
N VAL A 44 7.46 -21.22 2.81
CA VAL A 44 8.44 -21.55 3.86
C VAL A 44 7.96 -22.71 4.73
N GLY A 45 6.67 -22.74 5.10
CA GLY A 45 6.10 -23.75 5.97
C GLY A 45 5.89 -25.11 5.30
N PHE A 46 5.43 -25.13 4.04
CA PHE A 46 5.05 -26.36 3.34
C PHE A 46 6.09 -26.86 2.35
N ALA A 47 6.92 -25.98 1.76
CA ALA A 47 7.92 -26.37 0.77
C ALA A 47 9.27 -25.62 0.94
N PRO A 48 9.89 -25.67 2.14
CA PRO A 48 11.18 -25.01 2.38
C PRO A 48 12.29 -25.53 1.46
N ALA A 49 12.18 -26.78 1.00
CA ALA A 49 13.13 -27.36 0.05
C ALA A 49 13.24 -26.56 -1.25
N LEU A 50 12.13 -26.00 -1.77
CA LEU A 50 12.13 -25.15 -2.97
C LEU A 50 12.96 -23.88 -2.76
N LEU A 51 12.92 -23.31 -1.56
CA LEU A 51 13.68 -22.12 -1.20
C LEU A 51 15.16 -22.44 -0.96
N ALA A 52 15.48 -23.68 -0.62
CA ALA A 52 16.85 -24.16 -0.38
C ALA A 52 17.59 -24.57 -1.67
N ILE A 53 16.90 -24.65 -2.81
CA ILE A 53 17.54 -24.93 -4.10
C ILE A 53 18.58 -23.85 -4.39
N ARG A 54 19.82 -24.27 -4.64
CA ARG A 54 20.92 -23.37 -4.99
C ARG A 54 20.74 -22.85 -6.41
N LEU A 55 21.02 -21.57 -6.64
CA LEU A 55 20.92 -20.93 -7.96
C LEU A 55 21.96 -21.47 -8.96
N SER A 56 23.08 -21.97 -8.46
CA SER A 56 24.14 -22.62 -9.25
C SER A 56 24.94 -23.55 -8.35
N ALA A 57 25.59 -24.55 -8.94
CA ALA A 57 26.36 -25.57 -8.22
C ALA A 57 27.47 -24.97 -7.33
N ASP A 58 28.11 -23.89 -7.80
CA ASP A 58 29.14 -23.13 -7.08
C ASP A 58 28.60 -21.98 -6.21
N SER A 59 27.30 -21.72 -6.24
CA SER A 59 26.73 -20.58 -5.52
C SER A 59 26.22 -20.96 -4.14
N ILE A 60 26.56 -20.13 -3.16
CA ILE A 60 26.03 -20.15 -1.79
C ILE A 60 24.62 -19.52 -1.71
N VAL A 61 24.13 -18.94 -2.81
CA VAL A 61 22.83 -18.26 -2.88
C VAL A 61 21.73 -19.26 -3.28
N ASN A 62 20.70 -19.34 -2.43
CA ASN A 62 19.54 -20.19 -2.66
C ASN A 62 18.41 -19.37 -3.29
N ILE A 63 17.47 -20.02 -3.98
CA ILE A 63 16.28 -19.40 -4.60
C ILE A 63 15.48 -18.56 -3.59
N GLY A 64 15.47 -18.94 -2.32
CA GLY A 64 14.81 -18.18 -1.27
C GLY A 64 15.41 -16.78 -1.03
N TRP A 65 16.69 -16.57 -1.33
CA TRP A 65 17.34 -15.27 -1.12
C TRP A 65 16.81 -14.19 -2.09
N PRO A 66 16.80 -14.41 -3.42
CA PRO A 66 16.16 -13.47 -4.36
C PRO A 66 14.68 -13.20 -4.04
N ILE A 67 13.93 -14.25 -3.66
CA ILE A 67 12.50 -14.10 -3.30
C ILE A 67 12.35 -13.21 -2.07
N GLY A 68 13.16 -13.43 -1.02
CA GLY A 68 13.16 -12.60 0.18
C GLY A 68 13.51 -11.15 -0.13
N VAL A 69 14.54 -10.92 -0.95
CA VAL A 69 14.93 -9.57 -1.40
C VAL A 69 13.78 -8.90 -2.17
N ALA A 70 13.13 -9.61 -3.09
CA ALA A 70 12.00 -9.08 -3.84
C ALA A 70 10.83 -8.66 -2.92
N LEU A 71 10.56 -9.43 -1.85
CA LEU A 71 9.55 -9.08 -0.86
C LEU A 71 9.91 -7.82 -0.07
N ILE A 72 11.17 -7.68 0.36
CA ILE A 72 11.65 -6.51 1.11
C ILE A 72 11.57 -5.26 0.23
N VAL A 73 12.15 -5.32 -0.98
CA VAL A 73 12.14 -4.21 -1.94
C VAL A 73 10.71 -3.86 -2.34
N GLY A 74 9.87 -4.87 -2.60
CA GLY A 74 8.45 -4.69 -2.91
C GLY A 74 7.70 -3.99 -1.77
N SER A 75 7.95 -4.39 -0.53
CA SER A 75 7.38 -3.77 0.67
C SER A 75 7.77 -2.28 0.77
N TRP A 76 9.06 -1.96 0.65
CA TRP A 76 9.54 -0.57 0.64
C TRP A 76 8.95 0.26 -0.49
N CYS A 77 8.90 -0.29 -1.71
CA CYS A 77 8.26 0.37 -2.85
C CYS A 77 6.77 0.66 -2.56
N LEU A 78 6.06 -0.28 -1.95
CA LEU A 78 4.66 -0.08 -1.57
C LEU A 78 4.48 0.97 -0.48
N THR A 79 5.32 0.95 0.55
CA THR A 79 5.33 1.96 1.60
C THR A 79 5.60 3.34 1.00
N GLY A 80 6.59 3.46 0.10
CA GLY A 80 6.89 4.70 -0.62
C GLY A 80 5.73 5.19 -1.48
N LEU A 81 5.10 4.29 -2.26
CA LEU A 81 3.92 4.61 -3.08
C LEU A 81 2.73 5.06 -2.21
N TYR A 82 2.52 4.39 -1.07
CA TYR A 82 1.50 4.75 -0.10
C TYR A 82 1.75 6.14 0.49
N VAL A 83 2.97 6.41 0.98
CA VAL A 83 3.37 7.70 1.55
C VAL A 83 3.22 8.81 0.51
N ARG A 84 3.71 8.60 -0.72
CA ARG A 84 3.58 9.59 -1.79
C ARG A 84 2.12 9.95 -2.06
N ARG A 85 1.22 8.97 -2.02
CA ARG A 85 -0.20 9.23 -2.24
C ARG A 85 -0.91 9.84 -1.05
N ALA A 86 -0.57 9.45 0.17
CA ALA A 86 -1.07 10.08 1.38
C ALA A 86 -0.64 11.56 1.45
N ASN A 87 0.61 11.83 1.05
CA ASN A 87 1.14 13.19 0.97
C ASN A 87 0.47 13.99 -0.16
N GLY A 88 0.13 13.38 -1.30
CA GLY A 88 -0.64 14.06 -2.35
C GLY A 88 -2.03 14.54 -1.91
N GLU A 89 -2.67 13.85 -0.96
CA GLU A 89 -3.94 14.29 -0.35
C GLU A 89 -3.72 15.54 0.54
N PHE A 90 -2.55 15.64 1.19
CA PHE A 90 -2.14 16.83 1.96
C PHE A 90 -1.69 18.00 1.07
N ASP A 91 -0.93 17.75 0.00
CA ASP A 91 -0.49 18.79 -0.93
C ASP A 91 -1.68 19.45 -1.63
N ALA A 92 -2.74 18.69 -1.92
CA ALA A 92 -3.99 19.23 -2.46
C ALA A 92 -4.73 20.16 -1.49
N LEU A 93 -4.58 19.95 -0.17
CA LEU A 93 -5.13 20.82 0.88
C LEU A 93 -4.26 22.07 1.04
N THR A 94 -2.93 21.91 1.06
CA THR A 94 -1.99 23.03 1.15
C THR A 94 -2.11 23.97 -0.05
N ALA A 95 -2.30 23.44 -1.27
CA ALA A 95 -2.48 24.24 -2.47
C ALA A 95 -3.74 25.12 -2.42
N GLN A 96 -4.83 24.64 -1.80
CA GLN A 96 -6.07 25.43 -1.64
C GLN A 96 -5.91 26.54 -0.59
N ILE A 97 -5.15 26.30 0.48
CA ILE A 97 -4.87 27.32 1.50
C ILE A 97 -3.98 28.43 0.93
N LEU A 98 -2.96 28.08 0.12
CA LEU A 98 -2.11 29.08 -0.55
C LEU A 98 -2.87 29.87 -1.63
N ALA A 99 -3.81 29.25 -2.34
CA ALA A 99 -4.62 29.93 -3.35
C ALA A 99 -5.67 30.87 -2.72
N GLY A 100 -6.21 30.53 -1.54
CA GLY A 100 -7.15 31.37 -0.80
C GLY A 100 -6.50 32.54 -0.04
N ALA A 101 -5.22 32.43 0.31
CA ALA A 101 -4.47 33.51 0.98
C ALA A 101 -3.99 34.63 0.04
N LYS A 102 -4.33 34.55 -1.26
CA LYS A 102 -3.93 35.53 -2.29
C LYS A 102 -5.09 36.40 -2.81
N SER A 103 -6.24 36.40 -2.15
CA SER A 103 -7.38 37.28 -2.44
C SER A 103 -7.75 38.15 -1.26
#